data_AF-A0A937Z3K1-F1
#
_entry.id   AF-A0A937Z3K1-F1
#
_cell.length_a   1.000
_cell.length_b   1.000
_cell.length_c   1.000
_cell.angle_alpha   90.00
_cell.angle_beta   90.00
_cell.angle_gamma   90.00
#
_symmetry.space_group_name_H-M   'P 1'
#
loop_
_entity.id
_entity.type
_entity.pdbx_description
1 polymer ?
#
loop_
_entity_poly.entity_id
_entity_poly.type
_entity_poly.pdbx_seq_one_letter_code
_entity_poly.pdbx_strand_id
1 'polypeptide(L)'
;MARSTGHRGLRQRLLLGPRLHKPLHRVCRVPDVLPGTVQLGREACRTAGLEAPPVPRADGEGSDMQLQWAGDVVVVPASKGDSLFVRRDRPGWVRLNEQGTRVLLAFRDPACAVSVARHLAKDRPGDFARTYRAVRVLARECREAGILARAGSVSSDESPTSTRLASLYAELTTECNLRCRYCYVGQRRGKSLAMGLPRWRSLVREAAHLGCRSVAYSGGEPLLCELLWPLVSECTRLGMACTILTNGTLIDHPMAVKLARAG
;
A
#
# COMPACT_ATOMS: atom_id res chain seq x y z
N MET A 1 -5.09 -40.12 50.51
CA MET A 1 -5.48 -41.39 49.87
C MET A 1 -5.92 -41.11 48.45
N ALA A 2 -5.36 -41.89 47.51
CA ALA A 2 -5.48 -41.74 46.07
C ALA A 2 -6.91 -41.98 45.54
N ARG A 3 -7.23 -41.41 44.38
CA ARG A 3 -7.53 -42.20 43.17
C ARG A 3 -7.47 -41.35 41.90
N SER A 4 -6.55 -41.79 41.05
CA SER A 4 -6.26 -41.41 39.68
C SER A 4 -7.20 -42.11 38.69
N THR A 5 -7.65 -41.39 37.67
CA THR A 5 -7.86 -41.87 36.29
C THR A 5 -7.62 -40.62 35.43
N GLY A 6 -6.84 -40.56 34.36
CA GLY A 6 -6.26 -41.57 33.50
C GLY A 6 -6.34 -41.01 32.08
N HIS A 7 -5.52 -40.01 31.73
CA HIS A 7 -5.43 -39.54 30.34
C HIS A 7 -4.02 -39.71 29.78
N ARG A 8 -3.91 -40.79 29.00
CA ARG A 8 -2.79 -41.14 28.13
C ARG A 8 -2.55 -40.01 27.13
N GLY A 9 -1.27 -39.68 26.94
CA GLY A 9 -0.82 -38.70 25.97
C GLY A 9 -1.25 -39.04 24.54
N LEU A 10 -1.88 -38.07 23.89
CA LEU A 10 -2.06 -38.03 22.45
C LEU A 10 -1.16 -36.93 21.90
N ARG A 11 -0.02 -37.35 21.33
CA ARG A 11 0.84 -36.51 20.51
C ARG A 11 0.01 -36.03 19.31
N GLN A 12 -0.43 -34.77 19.30
CA GLN A 12 -0.98 -34.16 18.10
C GLN A 12 0.16 -33.95 17.09
N ARG A 13 0.25 -34.87 16.12
CA ARG A 13 0.92 -34.65 14.84
C ARG A 13 0.26 -33.43 14.18
N LEU A 14 1.02 -32.34 14.01
CA LEU A 14 0.69 -31.26 13.09
C LEU A 14 0.63 -31.84 11.67
N LEU A 15 -0.57 -32.14 11.18
CA LEU A 15 -0.81 -32.37 9.76
C LEU A 15 -0.91 -30.99 9.08
N LEU A 16 0.21 -30.53 8.51
CA LEU A 16 0.26 -29.40 7.60
C LEU A 16 -0.49 -29.76 6.31
N GLY A 17 -1.78 -29.44 6.25
CA GLY A 17 -2.57 -29.40 5.02
C GLY A 17 -2.19 -28.19 4.14
N PRO A 18 -2.49 -28.23 2.83
CA PRO A 18 -1.82 -27.42 1.82
C PRO A 18 -2.14 -25.93 1.92
N ARG A 19 -1.09 -25.12 1.85
CA ARG A 19 -1.11 -23.66 1.91
C ARG A 19 -1.90 -23.06 0.74
N LEU A 20 -3.11 -22.58 0.99
CA LEU A 20 -3.80 -21.60 0.14
C LEU A 20 -3.28 -20.20 0.46
N HIS A 21 -2.14 -19.82 -0.13
CA HIS A 21 -1.73 -18.41 -0.20
C HIS A 21 -2.10 -17.86 -1.57
N LYS A 22 -3.20 -17.09 -1.66
CA LYS A 22 -3.35 -16.13 -2.75
C LYS A 22 -2.46 -14.92 -2.44
N PRO A 23 -1.54 -14.50 -3.34
CA PRO A 23 -0.71 -13.33 -3.10
C PRO A 23 -1.53 -12.03 -3.24
N LEU A 24 -1.47 -11.18 -2.21
CA LEU A 24 -2.09 -9.84 -2.12
C LEU A 24 -1.31 -8.75 -2.90
N HIS A 25 -0.51 -9.12 -3.90
CA HIS A 25 0.29 -8.17 -4.67
C HIS A 25 0.05 -8.38 -6.16
N ARG A 26 -0.39 -7.33 -6.86
CA ARG A 26 -0.51 -7.34 -8.31
C ARG A 26 0.91 -7.34 -8.89
N VAL A 27 1.38 -8.51 -9.31
CA VAL A 27 2.63 -8.64 -10.06
C VAL A 27 2.39 -8.01 -11.44
N CYS A 28 2.95 -6.82 -11.69
CA CYS A 28 3.04 -6.30 -13.04
C CYS A 28 4.01 -7.18 -13.83
N ARG A 29 3.48 -8.07 -14.67
CA ARG A 29 4.30 -8.80 -15.65
C ARG A 29 4.55 -7.87 -16.82
N VAL A 30 5.80 -7.43 -16.99
CA VAL A 30 6.25 -6.81 -18.23
C VAL A 30 6.28 -7.91 -19.30
N PRO A 31 5.65 -7.74 -20.48
CA PRO A 31 5.61 -8.78 -21.50
C PRO A 31 7.01 -9.14 -22.00
N ASP A 32 7.38 -10.41 -21.80
CA ASP A 32 8.27 -11.28 -22.57
C ASP A 32 9.55 -10.71 -23.20
N VAL A 33 10.37 -9.97 -22.45
CA VAL A 33 11.79 -9.72 -22.84
C VAL A 33 12.79 -9.89 -21.67
N LEU A 34 12.31 -9.94 -20.42
CA LEU A 34 13.05 -10.30 -19.21
C LEU A 34 12.07 -11.01 -18.25
N PRO A 35 12.19 -12.32 -17.97
CA PRO A 35 11.22 -12.99 -17.09
C PRO A 35 11.33 -12.45 -15.64
N GLY A 36 10.28 -11.79 -15.14
CA GLY A 36 10.01 -11.60 -13.70
C GLY A 36 10.43 -10.26 -13.05
N THR A 37 10.31 -9.12 -13.74
CA THR A 37 11.26 -8.02 -13.55
C THR A 37 11.17 -7.16 -12.27
N VAL A 38 10.03 -6.83 -11.66
CA VAL A 38 10.03 -5.97 -10.45
C VAL A 38 8.82 -6.27 -9.54
N GLN A 39 9.05 -6.43 -8.23
CA GLN A 39 8.00 -6.36 -7.20
C GLN A 39 8.13 -5.05 -6.44
N LEU A 40 7.14 -4.16 -6.59
CA LEU A 40 7.01 -2.89 -5.88
C LEU A 40 6.06 -3.05 -4.69
N GLY A 41 6.41 -2.50 -3.53
CA GLY A 41 5.54 -2.46 -2.36
C GLY A 41 5.21 -1.05 -1.91
N ARG A 42 4.08 -0.50 -2.40
CA ARG A 42 3.32 0.59 -1.74
C ARG A 42 1.82 0.43 -2.04
N GLU A 43 0.97 0.81 -1.09
CA GLU A 43 -0.52 0.78 -1.14
C GLU A 43 -1.18 1.76 -2.15
N ALA A 44 -0.55 2.05 -3.29
CA ALA A 44 -1.14 2.90 -4.34
C ALA A 44 -1.67 2.05 -5.49
N CYS A 45 -2.74 1.29 -5.25
CA CYS A 45 -3.56 0.71 -6.31
C CYS A 45 -5.03 0.99 -6.01
N ARG A 46 -5.50 2.19 -6.36
CA ARG A 46 -6.92 2.43 -6.62
C ARG A 46 -7.09 3.10 -7.99
N THR A 47 -7.79 2.35 -8.85
CA THR A 47 -8.66 2.76 -9.95
C THR A 47 -8.13 3.80 -10.96
N ALA A 48 -7.66 3.29 -12.09
CA ALA A 48 -8.02 3.86 -13.40
C ALA A 48 -7.92 2.73 -14.44
N GLY A 49 -9.06 2.36 -15.03
CA GLY A 49 -9.04 1.68 -16.32
C GLY A 49 -8.51 2.68 -17.34
N LEU A 50 -7.30 2.46 -17.83
CA LEU A 50 -6.71 3.24 -18.91
C LEU A 50 -5.93 2.28 -19.78
N GLU A 51 -6.35 2.22 -21.05
CA GLU A 51 -5.53 1.76 -22.16
C GLU A 51 -4.15 2.40 -22.07
N ALA A 52 -3.12 1.64 -22.46
CA ALA A 52 -1.75 2.13 -22.45
C ALA A 52 -1.68 3.45 -23.25
N PRO A 53 -1.30 4.58 -22.62
CA PRO A 53 -1.19 5.83 -23.36
C PRO A 53 -0.13 5.66 -24.45
N PRO A 54 -0.34 6.29 -25.62
CA PRO A 54 0.64 6.23 -26.70
C PRO A 54 1.99 6.73 -26.18
N VAL A 55 3.04 6.00 -26.53
CA VAL A 55 4.43 6.34 -26.21
C VAL A 55 4.67 7.79 -26.66
N PRO A 56 5.01 8.72 -25.74
CA PRO A 56 5.35 10.06 -26.14
C PRO A 56 6.54 10.00 -27.10
N ARG A 57 6.44 10.72 -28.22
CA ARG A 57 7.62 11.00 -29.05
C ARG A 57 8.68 11.66 -28.18
N ALA A 58 9.93 11.39 -28.54
CA ALA A 58 11.11 11.77 -27.79
C ALA A 58 11.29 13.30 -27.75
N ASP A 59 10.49 13.95 -26.90
CA ASP A 59 10.53 15.39 -26.73
C ASP A 59 10.98 15.66 -25.28
N GLY A 60 12.26 15.99 -25.10
CA GLY A 60 12.66 17.03 -24.13
C GLY A 60 13.11 16.67 -22.71
N GLU A 61 13.14 15.41 -22.24
CA GLU A 61 13.62 15.10 -20.86
C GLU A 61 14.96 14.33 -20.83
N GLY A 62 16.03 15.12 -20.90
CA GLY A 62 17.42 14.90 -20.46
C GLY A 62 17.98 13.49 -20.35
N SER A 63 18.69 13.05 -21.39
CA SER A 63 19.62 11.90 -21.37
C SER A 63 20.78 12.02 -20.36
N ASP A 64 20.96 13.19 -19.73
CA ASP A 64 22.09 13.53 -18.85
C ASP A 64 21.74 13.64 -17.35
N MET A 65 20.52 13.32 -16.93
CA MET A 65 20.18 13.38 -15.50
C MET A 65 21.02 12.38 -14.70
N GLN A 66 21.88 12.92 -13.83
CA GLN A 66 22.66 12.14 -12.86
C GLN A 66 21.76 11.64 -11.74
N LEU A 67 21.78 10.34 -11.49
CA LEU A 67 21.04 9.65 -10.44
C LEU A 67 22.00 8.99 -9.47
N GLN A 68 21.60 8.92 -8.21
CA GLN A 68 22.31 8.20 -7.16
C GLN A 68 21.32 7.54 -6.21
N TRP A 69 21.81 6.71 -5.30
CA TRP A 69 20.98 6.16 -4.22
C TRP A 69 20.40 7.27 -3.35
N ALA A 70 19.12 7.14 -3.03
CA ALA A 70 18.42 8.13 -2.25
C ALA A 70 18.59 7.83 -0.75
N GLY A 71 19.53 8.50 -0.09
CA GLY A 71 19.76 8.34 1.36
C GLY A 71 20.36 6.99 1.74
N ASP A 72 20.01 6.47 2.92
CA ASP A 72 20.54 5.21 3.46
C ASP A 72 19.83 3.99 2.86
N VAL A 73 20.32 3.54 1.71
CA VAL A 73 19.86 2.32 1.03
C VAL A 73 20.80 1.16 1.37
N VAL A 74 20.23 0.06 1.83
CA VAL A 74 20.96 -1.18 2.15
C VAL A 74 20.51 -2.33 1.28
N VAL A 75 21.47 -3.15 0.88
CA VAL A 75 21.26 -4.33 0.05
C VAL A 75 21.20 -5.55 0.96
N VAL A 76 20.10 -6.29 0.87
CA VAL A 76 19.87 -7.54 1.59
C VAL A 76 19.84 -8.68 0.55
N PRO A 77 20.76 -9.66 0.62
CA PRO A 77 20.71 -10.83 -0.25
C PRO A 77 19.40 -11.59 -0.08
N ALA A 78 18.79 -12.01 -1.18
CA ALA A 78 17.57 -12.82 -1.19
C ALA A 78 17.82 -14.19 -1.85
N SER A 79 16.83 -15.09 -1.77
CA SER A 79 16.93 -16.42 -2.36
C SER A 79 17.10 -16.38 -3.88
N LYS A 80 17.88 -17.32 -4.44
CA LYS A 80 18.08 -17.51 -5.88
C LYS A 80 18.78 -16.35 -6.61
N GLY A 81 19.66 -15.62 -5.94
CA GLY A 81 20.46 -14.55 -6.55
C GLY A 81 19.75 -13.20 -6.67
N ASP A 82 18.50 -13.11 -6.20
CA ASP A 82 17.80 -11.83 -6.04
C ASP A 82 18.46 -10.98 -4.94
N SER A 83 18.27 -9.67 -5.01
CA SER A 83 18.65 -8.73 -3.94
C SER A 83 17.50 -7.79 -3.64
N LEU A 84 17.31 -7.51 -2.35
CA LEU A 84 16.35 -6.55 -1.85
C LEU A 84 17.10 -5.27 -1.46
N PHE A 85 16.73 -4.16 -2.07
CA PHE A 85 17.23 -2.83 -1.71
C PHE A 85 16.19 -2.20 -0.81
N VAL A 86 16.60 -1.84 0.41
CA VAL A 86 15.71 -1.30 1.45
C VAL A 86 16.24 0.03 1.92
N ARG A 87 15.36 1.01 2.01
CA ARG A 87 15.65 2.27 2.68
C ARG A 87 15.47 2.15 4.18
N ARG A 88 16.47 2.58 4.93
CA ARG A 88 16.43 2.61 6.40
C ARG A 88 15.78 3.88 6.95
N ASP A 89 15.84 4.97 6.21
CA ASP A 89 15.41 6.30 6.64
C ASP A 89 13.94 6.61 6.31
N ARG A 90 13.35 5.97 5.29
CA ARG A 90 11.93 6.10 4.94
C ARG A 90 11.38 4.86 4.25
N PRO A 91 10.05 4.61 4.26
CA PRO A 91 9.46 3.43 3.63
C PRO A 91 9.69 3.40 2.11
N GLY A 92 10.57 2.51 1.65
CA GLY A 92 10.83 2.25 0.24
C GLY A 92 11.70 1.02 0.07
N TRP A 93 11.33 0.12 -0.84
CA TRP A 93 12.11 -1.06 -1.17
C TRP A 93 11.88 -1.51 -2.62
N VAL A 94 12.87 -2.19 -3.19
CA VAL A 94 12.73 -2.87 -4.48
C VAL A 94 13.45 -4.21 -4.43
N ARG A 95 12.82 -5.27 -4.95
CA ARG A 95 13.50 -6.56 -5.18
C ARG A 95 13.88 -6.67 -6.64
N LEU A 96 15.15 -6.97 -6.89
CA LEU A 96 15.71 -7.12 -8.22
C LEU A 96 16.38 -8.48 -8.37
N ASN A 97 16.35 -9.02 -9.58
CA ASN A 97 17.17 -10.16 -9.96
C ASN A 97 18.65 -9.73 -10.14
N GLU A 98 19.54 -10.69 -10.40
CA GLU A 98 20.97 -10.43 -10.56
C GLU A 98 21.29 -9.30 -11.57
N GLN A 99 20.58 -9.25 -12.70
CA GLN A 99 20.80 -8.23 -13.74
C GLN A 99 20.34 -6.84 -13.29
N GLY A 100 19.16 -6.75 -12.67
CA GLY A 100 18.67 -5.49 -12.09
C GLY A 100 19.55 -4.99 -10.96
N THR A 101 20.06 -5.90 -10.12
CA THR A 101 21.03 -5.59 -9.05
C THR A 101 22.29 -4.95 -9.62
N ARG A 102 22.85 -5.50 -10.71
CA ARG A 102 24.03 -4.91 -11.37
C ARG A 102 23.77 -3.50 -11.89
N VAL A 103 22.60 -3.25 -12.47
CA VAL A 103 22.20 -1.91 -12.92
C VAL A 103 22.08 -0.95 -11.72
N LEU A 104 21.38 -1.36 -10.66
CA LEU A 104 21.11 -0.46 -9.53
C LEU A 104 22.38 -0.17 -8.71
N LEU A 105 23.30 -1.13 -8.60
CA LEU A 105 24.63 -0.92 -7.99
C LEU A 105 25.46 0.12 -8.76
N ALA A 106 25.29 0.24 -10.08
CA ALA A 106 26.00 1.25 -10.88
C ALA A 106 25.54 2.70 -10.60
N PHE A 107 24.42 2.88 -9.91
CA PHE A 107 23.93 4.17 -9.41
C PHE A 107 24.24 4.39 -7.93
N ARG A 108 25.14 3.60 -7.33
CA ARG A 108 25.58 3.84 -5.95
C ARG A 108 26.24 5.21 -5.83
N ASP A 109 27.08 5.52 -6.80
CA ASP A 109 27.61 6.86 -7.05
C ASP A 109 26.81 7.55 -8.17
N PRO A 110 26.83 8.89 -8.26
CA PRO A 110 26.20 9.64 -9.34
C PRO A 110 26.53 9.11 -10.74
N ALA A 111 25.50 8.63 -11.45
CA ALA A 111 25.62 8.17 -12.83
C ALA A 111 24.37 8.52 -13.66
N CYS A 112 24.52 8.65 -14.98
CA CYS A 112 23.38 8.80 -15.89
C CYS A 112 23.05 7.45 -16.56
N ALA A 113 21.80 7.28 -16.99
CA ALA A 113 21.35 6.02 -17.63
C ALA A 113 22.20 5.65 -18.87
N VAL A 114 22.73 6.66 -19.59
CA VAL A 114 23.59 6.46 -20.76
C VAL A 114 24.94 5.86 -20.35
N SER A 115 25.58 6.39 -19.30
CA SER A 115 26.89 5.89 -18.87
C SER A 115 26.81 4.47 -18.33
N VAL A 116 25.76 4.17 -17.55
CA VAL A 116 25.48 2.83 -17.03
C VAL A 116 25.22 1.85 -18.18
N ALA A 117 24.38 2.22 -19.15
CA ALA A 117 24.09 1.36 -20.30
C ALA A 117 25.33 1.10 -21.16
N ARG A 118 26.17 2.11 -21.41
CA ARG A 118 27.45 1.94 -22.13
C ARG A 118 28.37 1.00 -21.38
N HIS A 119 28.49 1.15 -20.06
CA HIS A 119 29.32 0.30 -19.22
C HIS A 119 28.88 -1.17 -19.27
N LEU A 120 27.58 -1.42 -19.16
CA LEU A 120 27.03 -2.77 -19.15
C LEU A 120 27.04 -3.45 -20.54
N ALA A 121 27.02 -2.66 -21.62
CA ALA A 121 27.05 -3.18 -22.99
C ALA A 121 28.47 -3.35 -23.58
N LYS A 122 29.54 -3.05 -22.82
CA LYS A 122 30.94 -3.06 -23.32
C LYS A 122 31.34 -4.36 -24.01
N ASP A 123 30.87 -5.51 -23.50
CA ASP A 123 31.28 -6.83 -23.98
C ASP A 123 30.34 -7.39 -25.08
N ARG A 124 29.32 -6.63 -25.51
CA ARG A 124 28.33 -7.04 -26.52
C ARG A 124 27.94 -5.89 -27.46
N PRO A 125 28.78 -5.59 -28.47
CA PRO A 125 28.49 -4.55 -29.45
C PRO A 125 27.20 -4.88 -30.20
N GLY A 126 26.18 -4.02 -30.11
CA GLY A 126 24.85 -4.22 -30.69
C GLY A 126 23.70 -4.25 -29.67
N ASP A 127 23.98 -4.48 -28.39
CA ASP A 127 22.94 -4.56 -27.33
C ASP A 127 22.63 -3.21 -26.66
N PHE A 128 23.40 -2.16 -26.97
CA PHE A 128 23.33 -0.86 -26.28
C PHE A 128 21.91 -0.28 -26.22
N ALA A 129 21.17 -0.27 -27.33
CA ALA A 129 19.82 0.30 -27.37
C ALA A 129 18.85 -0.44 -26.43
N ARG A 130 18.96 -1.78 -26.37
CA ARG A 130 18.15 -2.63 -25.49
C ARG A 130 18.56 -2.46 -24.03
N THR A 131 19.86 -2.49 -23.74
CA THR A 131 20.40 -2.23 -22.40
C THR A 131 19.97 -0.86 -21.89
N TYR A 132 20.09 0.18 -22.72
CA TYR A 132 19.70 1.54 -22.38
C TYR A 132 18.21 1.64 -22.05
N ARG A 133 17.34 0.99 -22.83
CA ARG A 133 15.90 0.95 -22.54
C ARG A 133 15.63 0.28 -21.19
N ALA A 134 16.27 -0.86 -20.90
CA ALA A 134 16.11 -1.56 -19.62
C ALA A 134 16.59 -0.72 -18.43
N VAL A 135 17.76 -0.08 -18.55
CA VAL A 135 18.32 0.81 -17.52
C VAL A 135 17.39 2.00 -17.27
N ARG A 136 16.83 2.63 -18.32
CA ARG A 136 15.89 3.75 -18.16
C ARG A 136 14.61 3.37 -17.44
N VAL A 137 14.01 2.24 -17.82
CA VAL A 137 12.76 1.76 -17.19
C VAL A 137 13.01 1.47 -15.72
N LEU A 138 14.06 0.70 -15.41
CA LEU A 138 14.41 0.37 -14.03
C LEU A 138 14.75 1.63 -13.22
N ALA A 139 15.52 2.57 -13.76
CA ALA A 139 15.86 3.81 -13.07
C ALA A 139 14.61 4.63 -12.73
N ARG A 140 13.62 4.69 -13.63
CA ARG A 140 12.34 5.36 -13.37
C ARG A 140 11.58 4.67 -12.23
N GLU A 141 11.42 3.35 -12.31
CA GLU A 141 10.71 2.57 -11.27
C GLU A 141 11.41 2.68 -9.91
N CYS A 142 12.74 2.67 -9.88
CA CYS A 142 13.50 2.88 -8.66
C CYS A 142 13.37 4.32 -8.13
N ARG A 143 13.19 5.34 -8.97
CA ARG A 143 12.88 6.70 -8.50
C ARG A 143 11.49 6.80 -7.88
N GLU A 144 10.49 6.18 -8.51
CA GLU A 144 9.12 6.13 -7.99
C GLU A 144 9.03 5.36 -6.66
N ALA A 145 9.79 4.27 -6.54
CA ALA A 145 9.97 3.53 -5.28
C ALA A 145 10.79 4.29 -4.23
N GLY A 146 11.35 5.45 -4.60
CA GLY A 146 12.20 6.29 -3.77
C GLY A 146 13.59 5.73 -3.54
N ILE A 147 14.06 4.73 -4.28
CA ILE A 147 15.40 4.13 -4.15
C ILE A 147 16.47 4.97 -4.84
N LEU A 148 16.15 5.58 -5.98
CA LEU A 148 17.02 6.53 -6.69
C LEU A 148 16.51 7.96 -6.55
N ALA A 149 17.44 8.90 -6.46
CA ALA A 149 17.19 10.34 -6.46
C ALA A 149 18.15 11.05 -7.42
N ARG A 150 17.88 12.33 -7.71
CA ARG A 150 18.79 13.14 -8.52
C ARG A 150 20.08 13.35 -7.74
N ALA A 151 21.23 13.19 -8.38
CA ALA A 151 22.51 13.50 -7.74
C ALA A 151 22.54 14.96 -7.29
N GLY A 152 23.07 15.22 -6.09
CA GLY A 152 23.09 16.55 -5.51
C GLY A 152 21.73 17.09 -5.06
N SER A 153 20.62 16.34 -5.23
CA SER A 153 19.47 16.59 -4.36
C SER A 153 19.86 16.12 -2.98
N VAL A 154 20.28 17.05 -2.12
CA VAL A 154 20.09 16.89 -0.68
C VAL A 154 18.65 16.44 -0.54
N SER A 155 18.38 15.38 0.23
CA SER A 155 17.02 15.12 0.66
C SER A 155 16.60 16.39 1.38
N SER A 156 15.96 17.31 0.67
CA SER A 156 15.16 18.34 1.30
C SER A 156 14.24 17.52 2.17
N ASP A 157 14.54 17.62 3.45
CA ASP A 157 13.62 17.44 4.53
C ASP A 157 12.37 18.20 4.08
N GLU A 158 11.51 17.54 3.29
CA GLU A 158 10.14 17.98 3.10
C GLU A 158 9.55 17.80 4.48
N SER A 159 9.81 18.81 5.32
CA SER A 159 8.99 19.15 6.45
C SER A 159 7.56 18.92 5.99
N PRO A 160 6.74 18.14 6.71
CA PRO A 160 5.36 17.93 6.32
C PRO A 160 4.62 19.25 6.51
N THR A 161 4.78 20.21 5.60
CA THR A 161 4.17 21.55 5.65
C THR A 161 2.73 21.54 5.19
N SER A 162 2.08 20.37 5.28
CA SER A 162 0.65 20.24 5.10
C SER A 162 0.15 19.19 6.08
N THR A 163 -0.14 19.63 7.30
CA THR A 163 -0.97 18.91 8.28
C THR A 163 -2.44 18.86 7.82
N ARG A 164 -2.67 18.49 6.55
CA ARG A 164 -4.01 18.18 6.06
C ARG A 164 -4.46 16.90 6.74
N LEU A 165 -5.63 16.94 7.34
CA LEU A 165 -6.25 15.75 7.91
C LEU A 165 -6.53 14.80 6.74
N ALA A 166 -5.85 13.67 6.63
CA ALA A 166 -6.01 12.78 5.48
C ALA A 166 -7.32 11.96 5.55
N SER A 167 -7.62 11.43 6.74
CA SER A 167 -8.74 10.53 6.98
C SER A 167 -9.29 10.66 8.40
N LEU A 168 -10.57 10.40 8.58
CA LEU A 168 -11.25 10.33 9.89
C LEU A 168 -11.67 8.90 10.21
N TYR A 169 -11.43 8.45 11.44
CA TYR A 169 -11.98 7.19 11.97
C TYR A 169 -13.06 7.53 13.00
N ALA A 170 -14.29 7.10 12.75
CA ALA A 170 -15.47 7.51 13.51
C ALA A 170 -16.15 6.29 14.17
N GLU A 171 -16.04 6.20 15.50
CA GLU A 171 -16.79 5.21 16.30
C GLU A 171 -18.20 5.76 16.60
N LEU A 172 -19.21 5.25 15.90
CA LEU A 172 -20.57 5.77 16.02
C LEU A 172 -21.31 5.22 17.24
N THR A 173 -20.98 3.99 17.64
CA THR A 173 -21.64 3.28 18.74
C THR A 173 -20.67 2.29 19.38
N THR A 174 -20.90 1.91 20.64
CA THR A 174 -20.27 0.72 21.22
C THR A 174 -21.18 -0.51 21.18
N GLU A 175 -22.44 -0.34 20.75
CA GLU A 175 -23.38 -1.45 20.55
C GLU A 175 -22.92 -2.34 19.42
N CYS A 176 -23.02 -3.64 19.64
CA CYS A 176 -22.72 -4.67 18.66
C CYS A 176 -23.69 -5.83 18.88
N ASN A 177 -23.94 -6.66 17.87
CA ASN A 177 -24.69 -7.91 18.04
C ASN A 177 -23.78 -9.12 18.37
N LEU A 178 -22.45 -8.98 18.29
CA LEU A 178 -21.47 -10.04 18.60
C LEU A 178 -20.67 -9.77 19.89
N ARG A 179 -19.98 -10.80 20.42
CA ARG A 179 -19.10 -10.76 21.62
C ARG A 179 -17.71 -11.31 21.33
N CYS A 180 -17.01 -10.74 20.35
CA CYS A 180 -15.70 -11.26 19.93
C CYS A 180 -14.68 -11.20 21.07
N ARG A 181 -13.98 -12.32 21.33
CA ARG A 181 -13.00 -12.45 22.44
C ARG A 181 -11.84 -11.45 22.37
N TYR A 182 -11.50 -11.00 21.17
CA TYR A 182 -10.40 -10.07 20.88
C TYR A 182 -10.88 -8.62 20.66
N CYS A 183 -12.16 -8.31 20.94
CA CYS A 183 -12.72 -7.00 20.65
C CYS A 183 -12.15 -5.91 21.57
N TYR A 184 -11.58 -4.86 21.00
CA TYR A 184 -11.05 -3.71 21.74
C TYR A 184 -12.15 -2.88 22.43
N VAL A 185 -13.39 -2.88 21.89
CA VAL A 185 -14.55 -2.25 22.55
C VAL A 185 -14.84 -2.96 23.88
N GLY A 186 -14.70 -4.29 23.92
CA GLY A 186 -14.70 -5.10 25.13
C GLY A 186 -15.79 -4.73 26.14
N GLN A 187 -15.37 -4.23 27.31
CA GLN A 187 -16.25 -3.83 28.42
C GLN A 187 -17.00 -2.50 28.19
N ARG A 188 -16.71 -1.75 27.12
CA ARG A 188 -17.42 -0.52 26.76
C ARG A 188 -18.71 -0.78 25.98
N ARG A 189 -18.95 -2.01 25.50
CA ARG A 189 -20.21 -2.36 24.83
C ARG A 189 -21.40 -2.07 25.74
N GLY A 190 -22.50 -1.56 25.21
CA GLY A 190 -23.63 -1.13 26.03
C GLY A 190 -23.57 0.35 26.39
N LYS A 191 -22.40 1.00 26.28
CA LYS A 191 -22.21 2.36 26.78
C LYS A 191 -22.51 3.35 25.67
N SER A 192 -23.50 4.19 25.93
CA SER A 192 -23.88 5.27 25.02
C SER A 192 -22.69 6.18 24.71
N LEU A 193 -22.44 6.42 23.43
CA LEU A 193 -21.61 7.53 22.96
C LEU A 193 -22.57 8.71 22.80
N ALA A 194 -22.58 9.61 23.79
CA ALA A 194 -23.55 10.70 23.91
C ALA A 194 -23.31 11.84 22.89
N MET A 195 -23.38 11.55 21.59
CA MET A 195 -23.20 12.54 20.52
C MET A 195 -24.30 12.41 19.46
N GLY A 196 -25.15 13.43 19.38
CA GLY A 196 -26.24 13.49 18.41
C GLY A 196 -25.79 13.82 16.99
N LEU A 197 -26.70 13.58 16.03
CA LEU A 197 -26.46 13.82 14.60
C LEU A 197 -25.92 15.22 14.25
N PRO A 198 -26.42 16.34 14.85
CA PRO A 198 -25.93 17.68 14.50
C PRO A 198 -24.43 17.85 14.76
N ARG A 199 -23.94 17.33 15.90
CA ARG A 199 -22.53 17.41 16.26
C ARG A 199 -21.67 16.56 15.32
N TRP A 200 -22.12 15.34 15.01
CA TRP A 200 -21.42 14.49 14.04
C TRP A 200 -21.32 15.14 12.66
N ARG A 201 -22.40 15.76 12.16
CA ARG A 201 -22.37 16.49 10.88
C ARG A 201 -21.39 17.66 10.91
N SER A 202 -21.34 18.41 12.02
CA SER A 202 -20.35 19.48 12.22
C SER A 202 -18.93 18.94 12.10
N LEU A 203 -18.61 17.85 12.81
CA LEU A 203 -17.28 17.23 12.79
C LEU A 203 -16.89 16.73 11.40
N VAL A 204 -17.81 16.13 10.66
CA VAL A 204 -17.57 15.66 9.29
C VAL A 204 -17.26 16.84 8.35
N ARG A 205 -17.99 17.96 8.48
CA ARG A 205 -17.73 19.19 7.71
C ARG A 205 -16.40 19.85 8.06
N GLU A 206 -16.10 19.96 9.36
CA GLU A 206 -14.84 20.48 9.86
C GLU A 206 -13.66 19.63 9.34
N ALA A 207 -13.79 18.29 9.40
CA ALA A 207 -12.79 17.38 8.85
C ALA A 207 -12.59 17.58 7.35
N ALA A 208 -13.66 17.71 6.56
CA ALA A 208 -13.57 17.99 5.13
C ALA A 208 -12.84 19.32 4.86
N HIS A 209 -13.14 20.37 5.65
CA HIS A 209 -12.47 21.67 5.54
C HIS A 209 -10.96 21.58 5.84
N LEU A 210 -10.55 20.69 6.75
CA LEU A 210 -9.14 20.40 7.06
C LEU A 210 -8.45 19.51 6.01
N GLY A 211 -9.14 19.15 4.93
CA GLY A 211 -8.59 18.37 3.80
C GLY A 211 -8.87 16.87 3.86
N CYS A 212 -9.74 16.41 4.75
CA CYS A 212 -10.14 15.01 4.86
C CYS A 212 -10.80 14.54 3.56
N ARG A 213 -10.32 13.40 3.03
CA ARG A 213 -10.86 12.81 1.81
C ARG A 213 -11.60 11.50 2.05
N SER A 214 -11.51 10.95 3.26
CA SER A 214 -12.15 9.67 3.58
C SER A 214 -12.54 9.54 5.05
N VAL A 215 -13.68 8.92 5.30
CA VAL A 215 -14.16 8.59 6.64
C VAL A 215 -14.40 7.08 6.75
N ALA A 216 -13.84 6.47 7.80
CA ALA A 216 -14.12 5.09 8.18
C ALA A 216 -15.09 5.07 9.37
N TYR A 217 -16.30 4.57 9.16
CA TYR A 217 -17.30 4.37 10.20
C TYR A 217 -17.14 3.00 10.85
N SER A 218 -17.07 3.00 12.18
CA SER A 218 -16.77 1.84 13.02
C SER A 218 -17.49 1.94 14.36
N GLY A 219 -17.02 1.18 15.35
CA GLY A 219 -17.52 1.13 16.72
C GLY A 219 -17.70 -0.32 17.16
N GLY A 220 -18.86 -0.64 17.73
CA GLY A 220 -19.32 -2.01 17.88
C GLY A 220 -19.74 -2.60 16.52
N GLU A 221 -21.00 -2.42 16.15
CA GLU A 221 -21.52 -2.72 14.80
C GLU A 221 -22.17 -1.45 14.24
N PRO A 222 -21.53 -0.77 13.26
CA PRO A 222 -22.05 0.49 12.73
C PRO A 222 -23.41 0.34 12.04
N LEU A 223 -23.75 -0.83 11.48
CA LEU A 223 -25.05 -1.05 10.84
C LEU A 223 -26.23 -1.05 11.82
N LEU A 224 -25.98 -1.15 13.13
CA LEU A 224 -27.00 -0.97 14.18
C LEU A 224 -27.24 0.52 14.52
N CYS A 225 -26.38 1.43 14.05
CA CYS A 225 -26.47 2.84 14.39
C CYS A 225 -27.26 3.62 13.33
N GLU A 226 -28.38 4.21 13.74
CA GLU A 226 -29.23 5.02 12.83
C GLU A 226 -28.51 6.25 12.27
N LEU A 227 -27.53 6.78 13.02
CA LEU A 227 -26.72 7.94 12.61
C LEU A 227 -25.83 7.65 11.38
N LEU A 228 -25.57 6.37 11.07
CA LEU A 228 -24.69 5.99 9.96
C LEU A 228 -25.15 6.58 8.63
N TRP A 229 -26.42 6.38 8.28
CA TRP A 229 -26.92 6.71 6.94
C TRP A 229 -26.93 8.21 6.64
N PRO A 230 -27.41 9.08 7.56
CA PRO A 230 -27.31 10.51 7.36
C PRO A 230 -25.86 11.04 7.29
N LEU A 231 -24.90 10.34 7.89
CA LEU A 231 -23.49 10.72 7.86
C LEU A 231 -22.78 10.25 6.59
N VAL A 232 -23.06 9.03 6.11
CA VAL A 232 -22.60 8.56 4.80
C VAL A 232 -23.09 9.50 3.69
N SER A 233 -24.38 9.86 3.70
CA SER A 233 -24.94 10.82 2.75
C SER A 233 -24.22 12.19 2.79
N GLU A 234 -23.88 12.66 3.99
CA GLU A 234 -23.14 13.93 4.16
C GLU A 234 -21.70 13.83 3.62
N CYS A 235 -21.01 12.72 3.84
CA CYS A 235 -19.69 12.48 3.28
C CYS A 235 -19.71 12.43 1.75
N THR A 236 -20.66 11.71 1.16
CA THR A 236 -20.84 11.65 -0.30
C THR A 236 -21.07 13.04 -0.88
N ARG A 237 -21.92 13.85 -0.24
CA ARG A 237 -22.19 15.25 -0.64
C ARG A 237 -20.94 16.14 -0.58
N LEU A 238 -20.02 15.86 0.35
CA LEU A 238 -18.75 16.56 0.52
C LEU A 238 -17.62 16.00 -0.38
N GLY A 239 -17.91 15.01 -1.22
CA GLY A 239 -16.92 14.37 -2.09
C GLY A 239 -15.91 13.49 -1.34
N MET A 240 -16.23 13.07 -0.11
CA MET A 240 -15.39 12.17 0.68
C MET A 240 -15.76 10.71 0.45
N ALA A 241 -14.77 9.83 0.43
CA ALA A 241 -14.98 8.39 0.38
C ALA A 241 -15.41 7.84 1.76
N CYS A 242 -16.38 6.94 1.78
CA CYS A 242 -16.79 6.24 2.99
C CYS A 242 -16.28 4.80 3.02
N THR A 243 -15.88 4.33 4.21
CA THR A 243 -15.63 2.92 4.50
C THR A 243 -16.46 2.53 5.72
N ILE A 244 -17.18 1.42 5.65
CA ILE A 244 -17.96 0.90 6.78
C ILE A 244 -17.27 -0.38 7.28
N LEU A 245 -16.86 -0.37 8.54
CA LEU A 245 -16.22 -1.51 9.20
C LEU A 245 -17.27 -2.32 9.96
N THR A 246 -17.88 -3.29 9.27
CA THR A 246 -18.97 -4.14 9.78
C THR A 246 -18.49 -5.58 10.00
N ASN A 247 -19.12 -6.27 10.95
CA ASN A 247 -18.96 -7.72 11.13
C ASN A 247 -19.69 -8.54 10.05
N GLY A 248 -20.51 -7.89 9.21
CA GLY A 248 -21.18 -8.49 8.05
C GLY A 248 -22.42 -9.32 8.36
N THR A 249 -22.73 -9.60 9.63
CA THR A 249 -23.85 -10.48 10.02
C THR A 249 -25.23 -9.89 9.74
N LEU A 250 -25.32 -8.57 9.55
CA LEU A 250 -26.56 -7.85 9.22
C LEU A 250 -26.69 -7.58 7.71
N ILE A 251 -25.77 -8.09 6.88
CA ILE A 251 -25.83 -7.93 5.43
C ILE A 251 -26.73 -9.03 4.85
N ASP A 252 -28.00 -8.72 4.75
CA ASP A 252 -28.96 -9.42 3.90
C ASP A 252 -29.13 -8.69 2.56
N HIS A 253 -30.00 -9.19 1.68
CA HIS A 253 -30.24 -8.57 0.38
C HIS A 253 -30.77 -7.11 0.52
N PRO A 254 -31.79 -6.81 1.36
CA PRO A 254 -32.21 -5.43 1.62
C PRO A 254 -31.08 -4.50 2.08
N MET A 255 -30.25 -4.95 3.03
CA MET A 255 -29.12 -4.17 3.54
C MET A 255 -28.06 -3.94 2.47
N ALA A 256 -27.74 -4.96 1.66
CA ALA A 256 -26.82 -4.82 0.54
C ALA A 256 -27.31 -3.78 -0.48
N VAL A 257 -28.59 -3.78 -0.81
CA VAL A 257 -29.20 -2.74 -1.67
C VAL A 257 -29.11 -1.36 -1.02
N LYS A 258 -29.36 -1.26 0.29
CA LYS A 258 -29.24 0.00 1.03
C LYS A 258 -27.81 0.54 1.00
N LEU A 259 -26.82 -0.31 1.20
CA LEU A 259 -25.39 0.03 1.10
C LEU A 259 -25.03 0.53 -0.30
N ALA A 260 -25.46 -0.17 -1.34
CA ALA A 260 -25.20 0.22 -2.73
C ALA A 260 -25.83 1.57 -3.11
N ARG A 261 -26.91 1.98 -2.43
CA ARG A 261 -27.61 3.25 -2.67
C ARG A 261 -27.11 4.41 -1.79
N ALA A 262 -26.36 4.13 -0.73
CA ALA A 262 -26.01 5.14 0.27
C ALA A 262 -25.00 6.18 -0.23
N GLY A 263 -24.28 5.89 -1.31
CA GLY A 263 -23.27 6.78 -1.91
C GLY A 263 -22.19 6.02 -2.62
#